data_AF-R4XEJ1-F1
#
_entry.id   AF-R4XEJ1-F1
#
_cell.length_a   1.000
_cell.length_b   1.000
_cell.length_c   1.000
_cell.angle_alpha   90.00
_cell.angle_beta   90.00
_cell.angle_gamma   90.00
#
_symmetry.space_group_name_H-M   'P 1'
#
loop_
_entity.id
_entity.type
_entity.pdbx_description
1 polymer ?
#
loop_
_entity_poly.entity_id
_entity_poly.type
_entity_poly.pdbx_seq_one_letter_code
_entity_poly.pdbx_strand_id
1 'polypeptide(L)'
;MLPPKGSGLTEVEPISASQLDHLLKLSALPQPKDPAARASMMKDLTEQMHFVKAVQDVDTSNTLPLHNLTAEQEDEGGFTYEEAVAEGQSLRAAQAGQAETTIDYTKLAARTINGYYTVDGGLVTDADEKQK
;
A
#
# COMPACT_ATOMS: atom_id res chain seq x y z
N MET A 1 -4.98 -25.79 6.26
CA MET A 1 -5.63 -25.87 7.59
C MET A 1 -7.13 -25.78 7.39
N LEU A 2 -7.94 -26.55 8.12
CA LEU A 2 -9.39 -26.68 7.89
C LEU A 2 -10.16 -25.66 8.76
N PRO A 3 -11.16 -24.92 8.23
CA PRO A 3 -11.90 -23.93 9.01
C PRO A 3 -12.87 -24.58 10.02
N PRO A 4 -13.23 -23.86 11.10
CA PRO A 4 -14.10 -24.37 12.16
C PRO A 4 -15.52 -24.63 11.67
N LYS A 5 -16.08 -25.78 12.09
CA LYS A 5 -17.47 -26.17 11.84
C LYS A 5 -18.39 -25.33 12.72
N GLY A 6 -18.93 -24.21 12.24
CA GLY A 6 -19.88 -23.45 13.07
C GLY A 6 -20.55 -22.21 12.50
N SER A 7 -19.90 -21.40 11.67
CA SER A 7 -20.55 -20.23 11.05
C SER A 7 -20.95 -20.57 9.63
N GLY A 8 -22.14 -20.12 9.21
CA GLY A 8 -22.70 -20.38 7.89
C GLY A 8 -21.64 -20.18 6.81
N LEU A 9 -21.43 -21.22 6.00
CA LEU A 9 -20.52 -21.18 4.86
C LEU A 9 -21.03 -20.12 3.89
N THR A 10 -20.63 -18.86 4.07
CA THR A 10 -20.70 -17.85 3.04
C THR A 10 -19.76 -18.34 1.94
N GLU A 11 -20.37 -18.97 0.95
CA GLU A 11 -19.68 -19.46 -0.23
C GLU A 11 -18.98 -18.27 -0.87
N VAL A 12 -17.65 -18.24 -0.78
CA VAL A 12 -16.85 -17.20 -1.43
C VAL A 12 -16.83 -17.54 -2.90
N GLU A 13 -17.40 -16.65 -3.71
CA GLU A 13 -17.32 -16.82 -5.16
C GLU A 13 -15.86 -16.93 -5.60
N PRO A 14 -15.51 -17.94 -6.40
CA PRO A 14 -14.17 -18.09 -6.93
C PRO A 14 -13.76 -16.84 -7.69
N ILE A 15 -12.53 -16.39 -7.47
CA ILE A 15 -12.01 -15.19 -8.11
C ILE A 15 -11.81 -15.48 -9.59
N SER A 16 -12.29 -14.59 -10.46
CA SER A 16 -12.15 -14.74 -11.89
C SER A 16 -10.72 -14.40 -12.37
N ALA A 17 -10.33 -14.91 -13.54
CA ALA A 17 -9.04 -14.59 -14.11
C ALA A 17 -8.86 -13.08 -14.38
N SER A 18 -9.92 -12.39 -14.81
CA SER A 18 -9.89 -10.95 -15.05
C SER A 18 -9.74 -10.14 -13.76
N GLN A 19 -10.35 -10.60 -12.66
CA GLN A 19 -10.16 -9.99 -11.35
C GLN A 19 -8.72 -10.16 -10.86
N LEU A 20 -8.14 -11.37 -10.99
CA LEU A 20 -6.74 -11.59 -10.64
C LEU A 20 -5.81 -10.69 -11.47
N ASP A 21 -5.99 -10.66 -12.80
CA ASP A 21 -5.15 -9.85 -13.68
C ASP A 21 -5.27 -8.34 -13.33
N HIS A 22 -6.47 -7.88 -12.95
CA HIS A 22 -6.70 -6.51 -12.50
C HIS A 22 -6.00 -6.19 -11.17
N LEU A 23 -6.09 -7.10 -10.18
CA LEU A 23 -5.40 -6.96 -8.90
C LEU A 23 -3.89 -6.89 -9.09
N LEU A 24 -3.33 -7.75 -9.94
CA LEU A 24 -1.89 -7.72 -10.24
C LEU A 24 -1.45 -6.38 -10.83
N LYS A 25 -2.27 -5.78 -11.71
CA LYS A 25 -2.01 -4.43 -12.24
C LYS A 25 -2.03 -3.36 -11.16
N LEU A 26 -3.04 -3.37 -10.28
CA LEU A 26 -3.15 -2.40 -9.18
C LEU A 26 -1.97 -2.50 -8.21
N SER A 27 -1.47 -3.72 -7.99
CA SER A 27 -0.31 -3.97 -7.13
C SER A 27 1.03 -3.82 -7.85
N ALA A 28 1.04 -3.39 -9.13
CA ALA A 28 2.23 -3.31 -9.97
C ALA A 28 3.04 -4.63 -10.03
N LEU A 29 2.34 -5.76 -9.92
CA LEU A 29 2.92 -7.10 -9.97
C LEU A 29 2.89 -7.65 -11.41
N PRO A 30 3.88 -8.48 -11.78
CA PRO A 30 3.92 -9.11 -13.10
C PRO A 30 2.78 -10.12 -13.27
N GLN A 31 2.38 -10.32 -14.53
CA GLN A 31 1.37 -11.32 -14.89
C GLN A 31 1.90 -12.75 -14.69
N PRO A 32 1.03 -13.75 -14.43
CA PRO A 32 1.44 -15.13 -14.27
C PRO A 32 2.12 -15.66 -15.53
N LYS A 33 3.25 -16.35 -15.37
CA LYS A 33 4.07 -16.87 -16.48
C LYS A 33 3.37 -17.95 -17.30
N ASP A 34 2.50 -18.72 -16.64
CA ASP A 34 1.77 -19.84 -17.24
C ASP A 34 0.39 -20.04 -16.55
N PRO A 35 -0.50 -20.86 -17.14
CA PRO A 35 -1.82 -21.12 -16.57
C PRO A 35 -1.79 -21.82 -15.21
N ALA A 36 -0.77 -22.64 -14.92
CA ALA A 36 -0.68 -23.37 -13.66
C ALA A 36 -0.35 -22.43 -12.49
N ALA A 37 0.58 -21.50 -12.71
CA ALA A 37 0.89 -20.42 -11.78
C ALA A 37 -0.34 -19.56 -11.50
N ARG A 38 -1.10 -19.20 -12.55
CA ARG A 38 -2.36 -18.46 -12.39
C ARG A 38 -3.36 -19.23 -11.51
N ALA A 39 -3.59 -20.51 -11.80
CA ALA A 39 -4.52 -21.33 -11.03
C ALA A 39 -4.12 -21.47 -9.55
N SER A 40 -2.81 -21.58 -9.27
CA SER A 40 -2.29 -21.58 -7.90
C SER A 40 -2.60 -20.26 -7.20
N MET A 41 -2.31 -19.12 -7.83
CA MET A 41 -2.59 -17.80 -7.24
C MET A 41 -4.09 -17.57 -7.00
N MET A 42 -4.95 -18.02 -7.92
CA MET A 42 -6.41 -17.93 -7.74
C MET A 42 -6.87 -18.76 -6.54
N LYS A 43 -6.36 -19.99 -6.41
CA LYS A 43 -6.68 -20.87 -5.27
C LYS A 43 -6.25 -20.23 -3.95
N ASP A 44 -5.00 -19.76 -3.87
CA ASP A 44 -4.46 -19.15 -2.66
C ASP A 44 -5.28 -17.93 -2.24
N LEU A 45 -5.69 -17.09 -3.21
CA LEU A 45 -6.48 -15.90 -2.94
C LEU A 45 -7.91 -16.24 -2.49
N THR A 46 -8.54 -17.26 -3.08
CA THR A 46 -9.85 -17.74 -2.61
C THR A 46 -9.78 -18.29 -1.18
N GLU A 47 -8.73 -19.04 -0.83
CA GLU A 47 -8.51 -19.53 0.54
C GLU A 47 -8.33 -18.36 1.53
N GLN A 48 -7.62 -17.30 1.15
CA GLN A 48 -7.46 -16.09 1.96
C GLN A 48 -8.80 -15.35 2.15
N MET A 49 -9.63 -15.28 1.11
CA MET A 49 -10.93 -14.62 1.18
C MET A 49 -11.90 -15.32 2.14
N HIS A 50 -11.87 -16.65 2.23
CA HIS A 50 -12.66 -17.37 3.22
C HIS A 50 -12.34 -16.93 4.66
N PHE A 51 -11.05 -16.72 4.97
CA PHE A 51 -10.65 -16.23 6.28
C PHE A 51 -11.17 -14.80 6.53
N VAL A 52 -11.03 -13.90 5.56
CA VAL A 52 -11.52 -12.52 5.68
C VAL A 52 -13.04 -12.48 5.91
N LYS A 53 -13.81 -13.32 5.21
CA LYS A 53 -15.26 -13.42 5.41
C LYS A 53 -15.63 -13.87 6.82
N ALA A 54 -14.92 -14.86 7.37
CA ALA A 54 -15.15 -15.28 8.75
C ALA A 54 -14.88 -14.16 9.77
N VAL A 55 -13.95 -13.24 9.49
CA VAL A 55 -13.71 -12.05 10.32
C VAL A 55 -14.81 -11.00 10.16
N GLN A 56 -15.36 -10.83 8.96
CA GLN A 56 -16.47 -9.89 8.68
C GLN A 56 -17.79 -10.28 9.37
N ASP A 57 -17.97 -11.54 9.75
CA ASP A 57 -19.16 -12.03 10.45
C ASP A 57 -19.25 -11.57 11.92
N VAL A 58 -18.20 -10.93 12.46
CA VAL A 58 -18.19 -10.41 13.83
C VAL A 58 -18.99 -9.10 13.91
N ASP A 59 -19.88 -8.97 14.90
CA ASP A 59 -20.63 -7.73 15.14
C ASP A 59 -19.72 -6.60 15.63
N THR A 60 -19.57 -5.56 14.80
CA THR A 60 -18.78 -4.35 15.10
C THR A 60 -19.66 -3.10 15.23
N SER A 61 -20.98 -3.23 15.46
CA SER A 61 -21.92 -2.10 15.42
C SER A 61 -21.63 -0.99 16.45
N ASN A 62 -21.00 -1.33 17.58
CA ASN A 62 -20.72 -0.41 18.69
C ASN A 62 -19.22 -0.17 18.93
N THR A 63 -18.37 -0.41 17.92
CA THR A 63 -16.93 -0.22 18.03
C THR A 63 -16.42 0.79 17.00
N LEU A 64 -15.43 1.58 17.38
CA LEU A 64 -14.74 2.51 16.46
C LEU A 64 -13.60 1.77 15.74
N PRO A 65 -13.29 2.13 14.47
CA PRO A 65 -12.14 1.57 13.78
C PRO A 65 -10.82 1.88 14.51
N LEU A 66 -9.99 0.86 14.75
CA LEU A 66 -8.69 1.03 15.36
C LEU A 66 -7.72 1.72 14.38
N HIS A 67 -7.27 2.93 14.70
CA HIS A 67 -6.30 3.66 13.88
C HIS A 67 -4.85 3.47 14.37
N ASN A 68 -4.64 3.38 15.68
CA ASN A 68 -3.33 3.16 16.29
C ASN A 68 -3.48 2.37 17.61
N LEU A 69 -2.58 1.41 17.84
CA LEU A 69 -2.50 0.61 19.07
C LEU A 69 -1.99 1.41 20.29
N THR A 70 -1.21 2.46 20.04
CA THR A 70 -0.63 3.33 21.08
C THR A 70 -1.33 4.68 21.18
N ALA A 71 -2.44 4.87 20.45
CA ALA A 71 -3.29 6.02 20.73
C ALA A 71 -3.94 5.76 22.10
N GLU A 72 -3.30 6.27 23.15
CA GLU A 72 -4.03 6.57 24.37
C GLU A 72 -5.21 7.49 23.97
N GLN A 73 -6.32 7.44 24.70
CA GLN A 73 -7.42 8.38 24.49
C GLN A 73 -6.95 9.78 24.94
N GLU A 74 -5.99 10.35 24.22
CA GLU A 74 -5.63 11.74 24.33
C GLU A 74 -6.73 12.48 23.60
N ASP A 75 -7.56 13.19 24.36
CA ASP A 75 -8.33 14.33 23.86
C ASP A 75 -7.47 15.07 22.84
N GLU A 76 -8.01 15.29 21.64
CA GLU A 76 -7.35 15.82 20.45
C GLU A 76 -6.43 17.03 20.73
N GLY A 77 -5.23 16.76 21.20
CA GLY A 77 -4.12 17.70 21.36
C GLY A 77 -3.41 17.84 20.03
N GLY A 78 -4.16 18.16 18.98
CA GLY A 78 -3.56 18.54 17.71
C GLY A 78 -2.73 19.80 17.94
N PHE A 79 -1.48 19.80 17.51
CA PHE A 79 -0.68 21.02 17.46
C PHE A 79 -1.44 22.03 16.58
N THR A 80 -1.68 23.21 17.12
CA THR A 80 -2.21 24.31 16.30
C THR A 80 -1.20 24.67 15.21
N TYR A 81 -1.67 25.25 14.11
CA TYR A 81 -0.79 25.65 13.00
C TYR A 81 0.32 26.59 13.50
N GLU A 82 0.01 27.50 14.43
CA GLU A 82 0.98 28.41 15.01
C GLU A 82 2.07 27.70 15.83
N GLU A 83 1.70 26.70 16.63
CA GLU A 83 2.65 25.93 17.46
C GLU A 83 3.61 25.11 16.59
N ALA A 84 3.09 24.42 15.57
CA ALA A 84 3.91 23.64 14.64
C ALA A 84 4.90 24.54 13.87
N VAL A 85 4.47 25.74 13.47
CA VAL A 85 5.34 26.72 12.80
C VAL A 85 6.41 27.26 13.75
N ALA A 86 6.05 27.58 14.99
CA ALA A 86 7.00 28.07 16.00
C ALA A 86 8.07 27.01 16.32
N GLU A 87 7.67 25.75 16.46
CA GLU A 87 8.60 24.63 16.65
C GLU A 87 9.52 24.47 15.44
N GLY A 88 8.97 24.45 14.21
CA GLY A 88 9.76 24.36 12.98
C GLY A 88 10.76 25.50 12.80
N GLN A 89 10.39 26.74 13.16
CA GLN A 89 11.30 27.89 13.14
C GLN A 89 12.42 27.77 14.16
N SER A 90 12.12 27.27 15.36
CA SER A 90 13.12 27.06 16.42
C SER A 90 14.16 25.99 16.03
N LEU A 91 13.71 24.88 15.44
CA LEU A 91 14.57 23.82 14.91
C LEU A 91 15.46 24.35 13.78
N ARG A 92 14.89 25.14 12.87
CA ARG A 92 15.63 25.75 11.76
C ARG A 92 16.67 26.78 12.24
N ALA A 93 16.33 27.57 13.26
CA ALA A 93 17.27 28.49 13.89
C ALA A 93 18.38 27.76 14.64
N ALA A 94 18.08 26.64 15.31
CA ALA A 94 19.09 25.80 15.96
C ALA A 94 20.04 25.13 14.96
N GLN A 95 19.56 24.85 13.74
CA GLN A 95 20.37 24.31 12.64
C GLN A 95 21.13 25.40 11.86
N ALA A 96 20.84 26.69 12.08
CA ALA A 96 21.51 27.80 11.40
C ALA A 96 22.96 27.92 11.87
N GLY A 97 23.89 27.37 11.07
CA GLY A 97 25.33 27.34 11.35
C GLY A 97 25.94 25.94 11.30
N GLN A 98 25.12 24.89 11.23
CA GLN A 98 25.60 23.57 10.83
C GLN A 98 25.72 23.57 9.30
N ALA A 99 26.88 23.13 8.78
CA ALA A 99 27.03 22.90 7.35
C ALA A 99 25.91 21.96 6.90
N GLU A 100 25.01 22.47 6.05
CA GLU A 100 23.90 21.73 5.49
C GLU A 100 24.50 20.47 4.86
N THR A 101 24.37 19.34 5.55
CA THR A 101 24.82 18.08 4.99
C THR A 101 23.81 17.80 3.91
N THR A 102 24.09 18.29 2.70
CA THR A 102 23.23 18.09 1.54
C THR A 102 23.22 16.60 1.30
N ILE A 103 22.19 15.94 1.81
CA ILE A 103 22.02 14.50 1.62
C ILE A 103 21.74 14.33 0.14
N ASP A 104 22.72 13.80 -0.58
CA ASP A 104 22.55 13.46 -1.98
C ASP A 104 21.73 12.16 -2.06
N TYR A 105 20.41 12.31 -2.17
CA TYR A 105 19.45 11.22 -2.27
C TYR A 105 19.68 10.33 -3.51
N THR A 106 20.39 10.83 -4.53
CA THR A 106 20.65 10.08 -5.77
C THR A 106 21.64 8.93 -5.55
N LYS A 107 22.43 8.96 -4.47
CA LYS A 107 23.40 7.90 -4.12
C LYS A 107 22.75 6.57 -3.72
N LEU A 108 21.47 6.57 -3.35
CA LEU A 108 20.72 5.35 -2.97
C LEU A 108 20.02 4.70 -4.16
N ALA A 109 19.94 5.38 -5.30
CA ALA A 109 19.22 4.90 -6.46
C ALA A 109 19.97 3.78 -7.16
N ALA A 110 19.24 2.80 -7.68
CA ALA A 110 19.82 1.77 -8.55
C ALA A 110 20.37 2.36 -9.86
N ARG A 111 19.80 3.47 -10.35
CA ARG A 111 20.21 4.11 -11.60
C ARG A 111 19.93 5.61 -11.61
N THR A 112 20.94 6.39 -11.99
CA THR A 112 20.82 7.85 -12.12
C THR A 112 21.53 8.35 -13.37
N ILE A 113 21.02 9.44 -13.95
CA ILE A 113 21.65 10.16 -15.05
C ILE A 113 21.53 11.65 -14.75
N ASN A 114 22.67 12.37 -14.76
CA ASN A 114 22.74 13.82 -14.53
C ASN A 114 22.02 14.29 -13.24
N GLY A 115 22.04 13.47 -12.18
CA GLY A 115 21.40 13.81 -10.90
C GLY A 115 19.89 13.52 -10.85
N TYR A 116 19.33 12.82 -11.84
CA TYR A 116 17.93 12.40 -11.86
C TYR A 116 17.78 10.88 -11.71
N TYR A 117 16.71 10.44 -11.05
CA TYR A 117 16.30 9.03 -11.04
C TYR A 117 15.87 8.62 -12.44
N THR A 118 16.25 7.41 -12.84
CA THR A 118 15.92 6.89 -14.17
C THR A 118 15.26 5.53 -14.06
N VAL A 119 14.13 5.37 -14.75
CA VAL A 119 13.36 4.13 -14.84
C VAL A 119 13.23 3.73 -16.31
N ASP A 120 13.16 2.43 -16.57
CA ASP A 120 12.93 1.91 -17.92
C ASP A 120 11.44 2.02 -18.29
N GLY A 121 11.16 2.36 -19.55
CA GLY A 121 9.81 2.67 -20.02
C GLY A 121 9.51 4.15 -19.89
N GLY A 122 9.62 4.88 -21.01
CA GLY A 122 9.19 6.28 -21.08
C GLY A 122 7.68 6.43 -20.86
N LEU A 123 7.21 7.66 -20.77
CA LEU A 123 5.77 7.95 -20.80
C LEU A 123 5.19 7.45 -22.13
N VAL A 124 4.39 6.37 -22.07
CA VAL A 124 3.56 5.97 -23.22
C VAL A 124 2.50 7.04 -23.37
N THR A 125 2.63 7.87 -24.40
CA THR A 125 1.59 8.83 -24.75
C THR A 125 0.54 8.10 -25.59
N ASP A 126 -0.73 8.52 -25.52
CA ASP A 126 -1.83 7.90 -26.29
C ASP A 126 -1.59 7.85 -27.82
N ALA A 127 -0.57 8.56 -28.32
CA ALA A 127 -0.09 8.51 -29.69
C ALA A 127 0.59 7.18 -30.06
N ASP A 128 1.25 6.51 -29.10
CA ASP A 128 2.02 5.29 -29.32
C ASP A 128 1.14 4.02 -29.33
N GLU A 129 -0.08 4.10 -28.81
CA GLU A 129 -1.03 2.97 -28.73
C GLU A 129 -1.73 2.67 -30.07
N LYS A 130 -1.70 3.59 -31.04
CA LYS A 130 -2.36 3.45 -32.35
C LYS A 130 -1.54 2.76 -33.44
N GLN A 131 -0.33 2.28 -33.13
CA GLN A 131 0.56 1.65 -34.12
C GLN A 131 0.80 0.15 -33.90
N LYS A 132 -0.03 -0.53 -33.10
CA LYS A 132 0.09 -1.97 -32.88
C LYS A 132 -1.16 -2.74 -33.28
#